data_AF-X0TP87-F1
#
_entry.id   AF-X0TP87-F1
#
_cell.length_a   1.000
_cell.length_b   1.000
_cell.length_c   1.000
_cell.angle_alpha   90.00
_cell.angle_beta   90.00
_cell.angle_gamma   90.00
#
_symmetry.space_group_name_H-M   'P 1'
#
loop_
_entity.id
_entity.type
_entity.pdbx_description
1 polymer ?
#
loop_
_entity_poly.entity_id
_entity_poly.type
_entity_poly.pdbx_seq_one_letter_code
_entity_poly.pdbx_strand_id
1 'polypeptide(L)'
;CNYASGKFNSEITVIKPPGLDPGALDEWKEMVLMLEQTYLHYLDIGIKAQIARAILPNCLKTEIVVAGNFREWRHFFSLRCSIKAHPQMQELAELIRLRLSEQVPVLFDKEKTL
;
A
#
# COMPACT_ATOMS: atom_id res chain seq x y z
N CYS A 1 -4.27 -4.52 -13.86
CA CYS A 1 -3.86 -5.73 -13.13
C CYS A 1 -4.72 -6.88 -13.60
N ASN A 2 -4.12 -7.88 -14.25
CA ASN A 2 -4.83 -9.08 -14.71
C ASN A 2 -4.38 -10.26 -13.86
N TYR A 3 -5.13 -10.56 -12.80
CA TYR A 3 -4.83 -11.69 -11.91
C TYR A 3 -5.26 -13.05 -12.54
N ALA A 4 -6.04 -13.06 -13.62
CA ALA A 4 -6.43 -14.29 -14.32
C ALA A 4 -5.35 -14.89 -15.25
N SER A 5 -4.29 -14.14 -15.57
CA SER A 5 -3.27 -14.60 -16.52
C SER A 5 -2.18 -15.52 -15.93
N GLY A 6 -2.44 -16.20 -14.80
CA GLY A 6 -1.53 -17.19 -14.20
C GLY A 6 -0.21 -16.62 -13.63
N LYS A 7 0.09 -15.34 -13.84
CA LYS A 7 1.30 -14.67 -13.32
C LYS A 7 1.27 -14.39 -11.80
N PHE A 8 0.11 -14.53 -11.15
CA PHE A 8 -0.10 -14.23 -9.74
C PHE A 8 -0.87 -15.34 -9.01
N ASN A 9 -0.61 -16.61 -9.33
CA ASN A 9 -1.19 -17.79 -8.67
C ASN A 9 -2.73 -17.78 -8.45
N SER A 10 -3.47 -16.97 -9.22
CA SER A 10 -4.90 -16.66 -9.01
C SER A 10 -5.24 -16.09 -7.62
N GLU A 11 -4.27 -15.49 -6.92
CA GLU A 11 -4.46 -14.95 -5.57
C GLU A 11 -4.22 -13.43 -5.54
N ILE A 12 -5.00 -12.73 -4.71
CA ILE A 12 -4.77 -11.32 -4.38
C ILE A 12 -3.83 -11.22 -3.18
N THR A 13 -2.89 -10.28 -3.23
CA THR A 13 -2.09 -9.92 -2.06
C THR A 13 -2.70 -8.70 -1.39
N VAL A 14 -2.91 -8.77 -0.08
CA VAL A 14 -3.43 -7.66 0.72
C VAL A 14 -2.47 -7.28 1.85
N ILE A 15 -2.59 -6.04 2.32
CA ILE A 15 -1.85 -5.50 3.46
C ILE A 15 -2.82 -5.41 4.63
N LYS A 16 -2.44 -5.99 5.78
CA LYS A 16 -3.24 -5.89 7.01
C LYS A 16 -3.42 -4.40 7.40
N PRO A 17 -4.66 -3.94 7.67
CA PRO A 17 -4.89 -2.58 8.13
C PRO A 17 -4.15 -2.29 9.44
N PRO A 18 -3.45 -1.15 9.56
CA PRO A 18 -2.77 -0.78 10.80
C PRO A 18 -3.79 -0.55 11.91
N GLY A 19 -3.53 -1.09 13.10
CA GLY A 19 -4.40 -0.92 14.26
C GLY A 19 -5.70 -1.73 14.22
N LEU A 20 -5.86 -2.68 13.29
CA LEU A 20 -6.99 -3.61 13.31
C LEU A 20 -6.97 -4.44 14.60
N ASP A 21 -8.09 -4.43 15.31
CA ASP A 21 -8.26 -5.20 16.55
C ASP A 21 -8.01 -6.70 16.30
N PRO A 22 -7.26 -7.40 17.18
CA PRO A 22 -7.02 -8.83 17.02
C PRO A 22 -8.30 -9.66 16.94
N GLY A 23 -9.39 -9.24 17.61
CA GLY A 23 -10.68 -9.93 17.56
C GLY A 23 -11.40 -9.80 16.21
N ALA A 24 -11.11 -8.76 15.44
CA ALA A 24 -11.67 -8.53 14.10
C ALA A 24 -10.84 -9.18 12.97
N LEU A 25 -9.71 -9.82 13.30
CA LEU A 25 -8.76 -10.31 12.31
C LEU A 25 -9.35 -11.42 11.43
N ASP A 26 -10.10 -12.34 12.03
CA ASP A 26 -10.64 -13.49 11.31
C ASP A 26 -11.83 -13.08 10.43
N GLU A 27 -12.73 -12.24 10.93
CA GLU A 27 -13.79 -11.62 10.12
C GLU A 27 -13.21 -10.85 8.92
N TRP A 28 -12.14 -10.07 9.14
CA TRP A 28 -11.47 -9.35 8.07
C TRP A 28 -10.89 -10.29 7.00
N LYS A 29 -10.24 -11.40 7.40
CA LYS A 29 -9.71 -12.40 6.47
C LYS A 29 -10.83 -13.06 5.66
N GLU A 30 -11.91 -13.45 6.31
CA GLU A 30 -13.08 -14.06 5.65
C GLU A 30 -13.67 -13.12 4.60
N MET A 31 -13.81 -11.83 4.94
CA MET A 31 -14.27 -10.80 4.00
C MET A 31 -13.34 -10.65 2.80
N VAL A 32 -12.03 -10.59 3.01
CA VAL A 32 -11.05 -10.50 1.91
C VAL A 32 -11.13 -11.73 1.01
N LEU A 33 -11.24 -12.92 1.59
CA LEU A 33 -11.36 -14.18 0.84
C LEU A 33 -12.64 -14.21 -0.01
N MET A 34 -13.76 -13.73 0.53
CA MET A 34 -15.01 -13.65 -0.22
C MET A 34 -14.93 -12.66 -1.39
N LEU A 35 -14.26 -11.51 -1.20
CA LEU A 35 -14.02 -10.54 -2.27
C LEU A 35 -13.12 -11.12 -3.38
N GLU A 36 -12.09 -11.88 -3.02
CA GLU A 36 -11.23 -12.57 -3.97
C GLU A 36 -12.01 -13.58 -4.80
N GLN A 37 -12.76 -14.48 -4.16
CA GLN A 37 -13.58 -15.50 -4.83
C GLN A 37 -14.61 -14.85 -5.78
N THR A 38 -15.25 -13.77 -5.33
CA THR A 38 -16.21 -13.02 -6.15
C THR A 38 -15.52 -12.38 -7.35
N TYR A 39 -14.31 -11.83 -7.17
CA TYR A 39 -13.54 -11.23 -8.25
C TYR A 39 -13.15 -12.26 -9.30
N LEU A 40 -12.68 -13.44 -8.89
CA LEU A 40 -12.36 -14.54 -9.79
C LEU A 40 -13.60 -15.03 -10.54
N HIS A 41 -14.72 -15.21 -9.85
CA HIS A 41 -15.99 -15.56 -10.48
C HIS A 41 -16.42 -14.56 -11.55
N TYR A 42 -16.24 -13.25 -11.31
CA TYR A 42 -16.51 -12.22 -12.32
C TYR A 42 -15.66 -12.39 -13.57
N LEU A 43 -14.37 -12.75 -13.42
CA LEU A 43 -13.52 -13.03 -14.57
C LEU A 43 -13.98 -14.29 -15.32
N ASP A 44 -14.39 -15.33 -14.59
CA ASP A 44 -14.86 -16.60 -15.18
C ASP A 44 -16.12 -16.43 -16.02
N ILE A 45 -17.06 -15.56 -15.60
CA ILE A 45 -18.28 -15.26 -16.37
C ILE A 45 -18.07 -14.18 -17.45
N GLY A 46 -16.83 -13.77 -17.71
CA GLY A 46 -16.45 -12.89 -18.81
C GLY A 46 -16.52 -11.38 -18.51
N ILE A 47 -16.66 -10.96 -17.25
CA ILE A 47 -16.56 -9.55 -16.89
C ILE A 47 -15.10 -9.10 -17.05
N LYS A 48 -14.90 -7.99 -17.76
CA LYS A 48 -13.57 -7.42 -17.94
C LYS A 48 -12.94 -7.06 -16.59
N ALA A 49 -11.68 -7.45 -16.38
CA ALA A 49 -10.93 -7.18 -15.14
C ALA A 49 -10.95 -5.70 -14.70
N GLN A 50 -10.98 -4.76 -15.66
CA GLN A 50 -11.07 -3.32 -15.38
C GLN A 50 -12.37 -2.89 -14.69
N ILE A 51 -13.45 -3.65 -14.88
CA ILE A 51 -14.76 -3.46 -14.24
C ILE A 51 -14.81 -4.30 -12.96
N ALA A 52 -14.43 -5.58 -13.04
CA ALA A 52 -14.46 -6.50 -11.90
C ALA A 52 -13.65 -5.97 -10.69
N ARG A 53 -12.55 -5.26 -10.93
CA ARG A 53 -11.72 -4.67 -9.87
C ARG A 53 -12.45 -3.67 -8.95
N ALA A 54 -13.66 -3.22 -9.32
CA ALA A 54 -14.45 -2.29 -8.51
C ALA A 54 -14.83 -2.86 -7.13
N ILE A 55 -14.82 -4.18 -6.96
CA ILE A 55 -15.12 -4.83 -5.67
C ILE A 55 -13.87 -5.02 -4.80
N LEU A 56 -12.68 -4.87 -5.38
CA LEU A 56 -11.44 -5.20 -4.67
C LEU A 56 -11.20 -4.19 -3.53
N PRO A 57 -10.71 -4.65 -2.37
CA PRO A 57 -10.57 -3.79 -1.21
C PRO A 57 -9.38 -2.83 -1.37
N ASN A 58 -9.44 -1.71 -0.65
CA ASN A 58 -8.34 -0.73 -0.61
C ASN A 58 -7.04 -1.27 -0.01
N CYS A 59 -7.10 -2.40 0.71
CA CYS A 59 -5.93 -3.05 1.28
C CYS A 59 -5.13 -3.88 0.25
N LEU A 60 -5.50 -3.88 -1.03
CA LEU A 60 -4.69 -4.53 -2.06
C LEU A 60 -3.25 -4.00 -2.08
N LYS A 61 -2.30 -4.93 -2.11
CA LYS A 61 -0.89 -4.59 -2.28
C LYS A 61 -0.66 -4.01 -3.67
N THR A 62 0.04 -2.89 -3.71
CA THR A 62 0.46 -2.23 -4.94
C THR A 62 1.96 -2.00 -4.91
N GLU A 63 2.57 -1.99 -6.08
CA GLU A 63 3.98 -1.66 -6.27
C GLU A 63 4.07 -0.41 -7.12
N ILE A 64 4.81 0.58 -6.63
CA ILE A 64 5.03 1.83 -7.33
C ILE A 64 6.50 2.18 -7.27
N VAL A 65 7.02 2.72 -8.37
CA VAL A 65 8.34 3.35 -8.42
C VAL A 65 8.11 4.85 -8.41
N VAL A 66 8.73 5.54 -7.45
CA VAL A 66 8.61 6.98 -7.29
C VAL A 66 9.99 7.60 -7.41
N ALA A 67 10.13 8.56 -8.31
CA ALA A 67 11.32 9.38 -8.46
C ALA A 67 10.95 10.84 -8.17
N GLY A 68 11.89 11.58 -7.60
CA GLY A 68 11.72 12.98 -7.26
C GLY A 68 13.06 13.61 -6.93
N ASN A 69 13.17 14.93 -7.09
CA ASN A 69 14.35 15.66 -6.66
C ASN A 69 14.36 15.84 -5.13
N PHE A 70 15.49 16.27 -4.55
CA PHE A 70 15.60 16.39 -3.08
C PHE A 70 14.61 17.38 -2.46
N ARG A 71 14.20 18.43 -3.19
CA ARG A 71 13.21 19.39 -2.70
C ARG A 71 11.83 18.74 -2.59
N GLU A 72 11.45 17.94 -3.57
CA GLU A 72 10.19 17.17 -3.55
C GLU A 72 10.20 16.13 -2.43
N TRP A 73 11.31 15.42 -2.23
CA TRP A 73 11.43 14.47 -1.11
C TRP A 73 11.32 15.16 0.25
N ARG A 74 11.98 16.32 0.44
CA ARG A 74 11.81 17.13 1.66
C ARG A 74 10.35 17.53 1.88
N HIS A 75 9.68 17.98 0.82
CA HIS A 75 8.26 18.34 0.89
C HIS A 75 7.38 17.13 1.22
N PHE A 76 7.62 15.99 0.59
CA PHE A 76 6.93 14.74 0.85
C PHE A 76 7.06 14.32 2.32
N PHE A 77 8.27 14.33 2.89
CA PHE A 77 8.47 14.00 4.31
C PHE A 77 7.77 14.99 5.24
N SER A 78 7.78 16.29 4.92
CA SER A 78 7.07 17.29 5.73
C SER A 78 5.57 17.01 5.88
N LEU A 79 4.97 16.40 4.85
CA LEU A 79 3.55 16.04 4.84
C LEU A 79 3.30 14.64 5.42
N ARG A 80 4.17 13.67 5.11
CA ARG A 80 3.88 12.25 5.34
C ARG A 80 4.50 11.69 6.61
N CYS A 81 5.54 12.33 7.16
CA CYS A 81 6.08 12.00 8.49
C CYS A 81 5.26 12.62 9.64
N SER A 82 4.35 13.55 9.33
CA SER A 82 3.48 14.20 10.30
C SER A 82 2.57 13.20 11.01
N ILE A 83 2.30 13.43 12.30
CA ILE A 83 1.32 12.66 13.10
C ILE A 83 -0.09 12.72 12.50
N LYS A 84 -0.38 13.75 11.69
CA LYS A 84 -1.67 13.89 10.99
C LYS A 84 -1.80 12.99 9.76
N ALA A 85 -0.69 12.39 9.30
CA ALA A 85 -0.73 11.47 8.17
C ALA A 85 -1.35 10.13 8.58
N HIS A 86 -1.88 9.41 7.60
CA HIS A 86 -2.37 8.05 7.83
C HIS A 86 -1.21 7.17 8.36
N PRO A 87 -1.41 6.34 9.42
CA PRO A 87 -0.33 5.62 10.08
C PRO A 87 0.57 4.80 9.14
N GLN A 88 -0.05 4.08 8.19
CA GLN A 88 0.70 3.30 7.18
C GLN A 88 1.57 4.16 6.27
N MET A 89 1.13 5.37 5.94
CA MET A 89 1.89 6.31 5.11
C MET A 89 3.02 6.94 5.91
N GLN A 90 2.79 7.18 7.20
CA GLN A 90 3.80 7.68 8.12
C GLN A 90 4.95 6.68 8.29
N GLU A 91 4.62 5.40 8.53
CA GLU A 91 5.61 4.32 8.62
C GLU A 91 6.44 4.21 7.33
N LEU A 92 5.79 4.19 6.17
CA LEU A 92 6.47 4.13 4.87
C LEU A 92 7.37 5.36 4.66
N ALA A 93 6.88 6.57 4.95
CA ALA A 93 7.64 7.79 4.76
C ALA A 93 8.87 7.85 5.67
N GLU A 94 8.77 7.41 6.93
CA GLU A 94 9.92 7.35 7.85
C GLU A 94 10.97 6.34 7.40
N LEU A 95 10.56 5.17 6.91
CA LEU A 95 11.49 4.17 6.36
C LEU A 95 12.27 4.74 5.15
N ILE A 96 11.57 5.41 4.24
CA ILE A 96 12.20 6.06 3.08
C ILE A 96 13.13 7.18 3.55
N ARG A 97 12.69 8.01 4.50
CA ARG A 97 13.49 9.12 5.04
C ARG A 97 14.78 8.59 5.66
N LEU A 98 14.71 7.56 6.51
CA LEU A 98 15.87 6.93 7.13
C LEU A 98 16.86 6.45 6.06
N ARG A 99 16.37 5.73 5.04
CA ARG A 99 17.22 5.23 3.96
C ARG A 99 17.86 6.36 3.16
N LEU A 100 17.15 7.48 2.97
CA LEU A 100 17.69 8.65 2.27
C LEU A 100 18.70 9.43 3.13
N SER A 101 18.49 9.50 4.45
CA SER A 101 19.45 10.08 5.41
C SER A 101 20.77 9.33 5.44
N GLU A 102 20.76 8.00 5.27
CA GLU A 102 21.99 7.20 5.15
C GLU A 102 22.80 7.56 3.89
N GLN A 103 22.12 7.90 2.79
CA GLN A 103 22.75 8.20 1.50
C GLN A 103 23.18 9.67 1.39
N VAL A 104 22.37 10.59 1.93
CA VAL A 104 22.57 12.04 1.82
C VAL A 104 22.31 12.72 3.18
N PRO A 105 23.15 12.46 4.19
CA PRO A 105 22.91 12.92 5.56
C PRO A 105 22.80 14.44 5.67
N VAL A 106 23.60 15.18 4.91
CA VAL A 106 23.61 16.66 4.93
C VAL A 106 22.23 17.28 4.66
N LEU A 107 21.34 16.60 3.93
CA LEU A 107 20.02 17.09 3.57
C LEU A 107 18.87 16.53 4.42
N PHE A 108 19.05 15.37 5.06
CA PHE A 108 17.95 14.61 5.65
C PHE A 108 18.19 14.12 7.08
N ASP A 109 19.25 14.55 7.75
CA ASP A 109 19.50 14.17 9.14
C ASP A 109 18.42 14.70 10.11
N LYS A 110 18.10 13.89 11.13
CA LYS A 110 17.00 14.16 12.09
C LYS A 110 17.19 15.46 12.86
N GLU A 111 18.43 15.82 13.18
CA GLU A 111 18.74 16.99 14.01
C GLU A 111 18.63 18.34 13.27
N LYS A 112 18.55 18.33 11.93
CA LYS A 112 18.55 19.57 11.11
C LYS A 112 17.23 19.89 10.42
N THR A 113 16.21 19.06 10.61
CA THR A 113 14.92 19.27 9.96
C THR A 113 13.79 19.05 10.96
N LEU A 114 13.64 20.01 11.89
CA LEU A 114 12.40 20.56 12.44
C LEU A 114 12.74 21.78 13.29
#